data_AF-A0A523EE70-F1
#
_entry.id   AF-A0A523EE70-F1
#
_cell.length_a   1.000
_cell.length_b   1.000
_cell.length_c   1.000
_cell.angle_alpha   90.00
_cell.angle_beta   90.00
_cell.angle_gamma   90.00
#
_symmetry.space_group_name_H-M   'P 1'
#
loop_
_entity.id
_entity.type
_entity.pdbx_description
1 polymer ?
#
loop_
_entity_poly.entity_id
_entity_poly.type
_entity_poly.pdbx_seq_one_letter_code
_entity_poly.pdbx_strand_id
1 'polypeptide(L)'
;GLARWVDRRHQLLSQPGAPVPVDEVLTGQMSMAREIFQRLEGFDTRFTAGGTFGGEDVELGWRARDRGVAVVYQPTAVSQQVYRKTFTALCRNIRDAAAADSLMAAVHPGVAAHLPLGQMDSMPLGQRLALRTTLKQPRMCAALFSPLLALLNLAAARGWSARIWEHLHGVARAHLYGLGMRDAEAAGISSRRTA
;
A
#
# COMPACT_ATOMS: atom_id res chain seq x y z
N GLY A 1 7.43 -4.83 -12.57
CA GLY A 1 6.05 -5.02 -13.09
C GLY A 1 5.30 -5.98 -12.18
N LEU A 2 3.98 -6.11 -12.36
CA LEU A 2 3.12 -6.93 -11.48
C LEU A 2 3.57 -8.39 -11.40
N ALA A 3 3.87 -9.04 -12.53
CA ALA A 3 4.35 -10.43 -12.55
C ALA A 3 5.60 -10.64 -11.68
N ARG A 4 6.64 -9.83 -11.87
CA ARG A 4 7.85 -9.86 -11.02
C ARG A 4 7.55 -9.61 -9.53
N TRP A 5 6.54 -8.81 -9.20
CA TRP A 5 6.15 -8.61 -7.80
C TRP A 5 5.47 -9.87 -7.24
N VAL A 6 4.55 -10.49 -8.00
CA VAL A 6 3.91 -11.76 -7.63
C VAL A 6 4.96 -12.86 -7.44
N ASP A 7 5.91 -13.00 -8.36
CA ASP A 7 6.95 -14.03 -8.28
C ASP A 7 7.83 -13.86 -7.05
N ARG A 8 8.29 -12.62 -6.78
CA ARG A 8 9.08 -12.31 -5.58
C ARG A 8 8.29 -12.56 -4.30
N ARG A 9 7.01 -12.15 -4.26
CA ARG A 9 6.14 -12.37 -3.11
C ARG A 9 5.95 -13.87 -2.85
N HIS A 10 5.67 -14.65 -3.89
CA HIS A 10 5.55 -16.11 -3.76
C HIS A 10 6.85 -16.73 -3.26
N GLN A 11 8.00 -16.35 -3.81
CA GLN A 11 9.30 -16.84 -3.33
C GLN A 11 9.57 -16.47 -1.86
N LEU A 12 9.23 -15.26 -1.44
CA LEU A 12 9.41 -14.79 -0.06
C LEU A 12 8.54 -15.62 0.90
N LEU A 13 7.24 -15.73 0.59
CA LEU A 13 6.26 -16.33 1.51
C LEU A 13 6.27 -17.87 1.49
N SER A 14 6.80 -18.49 0.45
CA SER A 14 6.94 -19.96 0.37
C SER A 14 8.11 -20.52 1.19
N GLN A 15 8.93 -19.67 1.82
CA GLN A 15 10.03 -20.13 2.66
C GLN A 15 9.48 -20.86 3.91
N PRO A 16 9.92 -22.11 4.20
CA PRO A 16 9.44 -22.86 5.36
C PRO A 16 9.65 -22.08 6.67
N GLY A 17 8.58 -21.93 7.45
CA GLY A 17 8.63 -21.24 8.74
C GLY A 17 8.81 -19.72 8.66
N ALA A 18 8.83 -19.12 7.47
CA ALA A 18 8.87 -17.67 7.34
C ALA A 18 7.55 -17.05 7.84
N PRO A 19 7.61 -16.09 8.78
CA PRO A 19 6.41 -15.37 9.20
C PRO A 19 5.91 -14.52 8.03
N VAL A 20 4.59 -14.45 7.85
CA VAL A 20 3.99 -13.53 6.88
C VAL A 20 4.12 -12.11 7.41
N PRO A 21 4.80 -11.19 6.70
CA PRO A 21 4.85 -9.78 7.07
C PRO A 21 3.44 -9.18 7.11
N VAL A 22 3.22 -8.20 7.99
CA VAL A 22 1.88 -7.60 8.16
C VAL A 22 1.40 -6.91 6.88
N ASP A 23 2.31 -6.25 6.16
CA ASP A 23 2.07 -5.60 4.88
C ASP A 23 1.87 -6.60 3.71
N GLU A 24 2.02 -7.91 3.97
CA GLU A 24 1.79 -8.99 3.01
C GLU A 24 0.49 -9.76 3.28
N VAL A 25 -0.31 -9.36 4.27
CA VAL A 25 -1.67 -9.88 4.50
C VAL A 25 -2.61 -9.29 3.45
N LEU A 26 -3.17 -10.15 2.60
CA LEU A 26 -4.11 -9.78 1.52
C LEU A 26 -5.38 -10.63 1.66
N THR A 27 -6.54 -10.02 1.87
CA THR A 27 -7.75 -10.78 2.26
C THR A 27 -8.58 -11.28 1.09
N GLY A 28 -8.30 -10.84 -0.13
CA GLY A 28 -8.96 -11.35 -1.35
C GLY A 28 -8.75 -12.85 -1.61
N GLN A 29 -7.83 -13.50 -0.87
CA GLN A 29 -7.42 -14.90 -0.99
C GLN A 29 -7.12 -15.52 0.39
N MET A 30 -7.91 -15.19 1.42
CA MET A 30 -7.67 -15.61 2.80
C MET A 30 -8.80 -16.49 3.33
N SER A 31 -8.45 -17.44 4.19
CA SER A 31 -9.40 -18.17 5.04
C SER A 31 -9.10 -17.88 6.51
N MET A 32 -10.15 -17.66 7.31
CA MET A 32 -10.04 -17.39 8.74
C MET A 32 -11.21 -18.04 9.47
N ALA A 33 -10.94 -18.67 10.62
CA ALA A 33 -11.98 -19.18 11.49
C ALA A 33 -12.87 -18.02 11.98
N ARG A 34 -14.19 -18.24 12.01
CA ARG A 34 -15.16 -17.20 12.37
C ARG A 34 -14.88 -16.63 13.76
N GLU A 35 -14.53 -17.48 14.71
CA GLU A 35 -14.26 -17.13 16.10
C GLU A 35 -13.01 -16.23 16.20
N ILE A 36 -12.00 -16.47 15.34
CA ILE A 36 -10.83 -15.60 15.24
C ILE A 36 -11.24 -14.26 14.65
N PHE A 37 -12.00 -14.23 13.55
CA PHE A 37 -12.46 -12.98 12.94
C PHE A 37 -13.29 -12.12 13.91
N GLN A 38 -14.16 -12.76 14.70
CA GLN A 38 -14.94 -12.09 15.74
C GLN A 38 -14.06 -11.60 16.91
N ARG A 39 -13.08 -12.40 17.34
CA ARG A 39 -12.09 -11.97 18.35
C ARG A 39 -11.22 -10.81 17.87
N LEU A 40 -10.97 -10.75 16.56
CA LEU A 40 -10.34 -9.63 15.89
C LEU A 40 -11.36 -8.56 15.49
N GLU A 41 -12.59 -8.54 16.03
CA GLU A 41 -13.58 -7.47 15.82
C GLU A 41 -13.89 -7.14 14.35
N GLY A 42 -13.66 -8.09 13.44
CA GLY A 42 -13.85 -7.92 12.01
C GLY A 42 -12.94 -6.86 11.37
N PHE A 43 -13.35 -6.37 10.19
CA PHE A 43 -12.64 -5.28 9.50
C PHE A 43 -12.95 -3.92 10.13
N ASP A 44 -11.91 -3.09 10.26
CA ASP A 44 -12.11 -1.68 10.58
C ASP A 44 -12.59 -0.91 9.34
N THR A 45 -13.88 -0.58 9.32
CA THR A 45 -14.53 0.09 8.19
C THR A 45 -14.06 1.52 7.97
N ARG A 46 -13.30 2.12 8.89
CA ARG A 46 -12.70 3.45 8.70
C ARG A 46 -11.74 3.49 7.52
N PHE A 47 -11.10 2.37 7.17
CA PHE A 47 -10.16 2.27 6.05
C PHE A 47 -10.83 2.31 4.67
N THR A 48 -12.10 1.91 4.60
CA THR A 48 -12.89 1.90 3.36
C THR A 48 -14.06 2.90 3.38
N ALA A 49 -14.14 3.71 4.42
CA ALA A 49 -15.18 4.72 4.59
C ALA A 49 -15.19 5.72 3.45
N GLY A 50 -16.38 6.04 2.92
CA GLY A 50 -16.51 6.98 1.80
C GLY A 50 -15.98 6.43 0.46
N GLY A 51 -15.75 5.12 0.36
CA GLY A 51 -15.28 4.48 -0.88
C GLY A 51 -13.78 4.60 -1.11
N THR A 52 -13.00 4.90 -0.07
CA THR A 52 -11.54 4.85 -0.10
C THR A 52 -11.04 3.42 -0.24
N PHE A 53 -9.80 3.27 -0.69
CA PHE A 53 -9.19 1.99 -0.96
C PHE A 53 -8.01 1.69 -0.05
N GLY A 54 -8.02 0.49 0.53
CA GLY A 54 -6.86 -0.19 1.11
C GLY A 54 -6.64 0.08 2.60
N GLY A 55 -5.79 -0.77 3.19
CA GLY A 55 -5.34 -0.70 4.58
C GLY A 55 -6.12 -1.57 5.56
N GLU A 56 -7.35 -1.96 5.25
CA GLU A 56 -8.17 -2.84 6.08
C GLU A 56 -7.54 -4.23 6.25
N ASP A 57 -6.93 -4.75 5.19
CA ASP A 57 -6.23 -6.04 5.20
C ASP A 57 -4.99 -6.01 6.09
N VAL A 58 -4.20 -4.95 5.94
CA VAL A 58 -2.96 -4.71 6.68
C VAL A 58 -3.26 -4.46 8.16
N GLU A 59 -4.33 -3.72 8.45
CA GLU A 59 -4.79 -3.43 9.80
C GLU A 59 -5.28 -4.70 10.51
N LEU A 60 -6.07 -5.54 9.82
CA LEU A 60 -6.50 -6.83 10.35
C LEU A 60 -5.29 -7.75 10.58
N GLY A 61 -4.33 -7.77 9.65
CA GLY A 61 -3.07 -8.50 9.77
C GLY A 61 -2.22 -8.04 10.96
N TRP A 62 -2.17 -6.74 11.21
CA TRP A 62 -1.48 -6.16 12.37
C TRP A 62 -2.12 -6.63 13.67
N ARG A 63 -3.45 -6.51 13.80
CA ARG A 63 -4.18 -6.96 15.00
C ARG A 63 -4.09 -8.47 15.20
N ALA A 64 -4.06 -9.25 14.13
CA ALA A 64 -3.82 -10.68 14.19
C ALA A 64 -2.45 -10.97 14.83
N ARG A 65 -1.38 -10.34 14.33
CA ARG A 65 -0.02 -10.47 14.87
C ARG A 65 0.05 -10.04 16.34
N ASP A 66 -0.50 -8.88 16.67
CA ASP A 66 -0.47 -8.31 18.03
C ASP A 66 -1.17 -9.24 19.05
N ARG A 67 -2.24 -9.93 18.63
CA ARG A 67 -2.99 -10.89 19.44
C ARG A 67 -2.46 -12.33 19.33
N GLY A 68 -1.26 -12.53 18.81
CA GLY A 68 -0.62 -13.85 18.71
C GLY A 68 -1.30 -14.82 17.75
N VAL A 69 -2.10 -14.32 16.80
CA VAL A 69 -2.72 -15.14 15.76
C VAL A 69 -1.73 -15.34 14.63
N ALA A 70 -1.33 -16.58 14.40
CA ALA A 70 -0.43 -16.93 13.31
C ALA A 70 -1.11 -16.72 11.95
N VAL A 71 -0.43 -16.00 11.06
CA VAL A 71 -0.79 -15.90 9.64
C VAL A 71 0.19 -16.76 8.85
N VAL A 72 -0.33 -17.69 8.06
CA VAL A 72 0.45 -18.67 7.30
C VAL A 72 0.13 -18.56 5.82
N TYR A 73 1.16 -18.59 4.99
CA TYR A 73 1.02 -18.68 3.54
C TYR A 73 0.95 -20.13 3.09
N GLN A 74 -0.09 -20.49 2.32
CA GLN A 74 -0.24 -21.82 1.72
C GLN A 74 0.07 -21.73 0.21
N PRO A 75 1.28 -22.12 -0.25
CA PRO A 75 1.70 -21.95 -1.64
C PRO A 75 0.87 -22.75 -2.64
N THR A 76 0.20 -23.84 -2.21
CA THR A 76 -0.65 -24.66 -3.07
C THR A 76 -2.10 -24.17 -3.15
N ALA A 77 -2.49 -23.18 -2.31
CA ALA A 77 -3.80 -22.55 -2.37
C ALA A 77 -3.81 -21.49 -3.48
N VAL A 78 -4.14 -21.93 -4.69
CA VAL A 78 -4.17 -21.08 -5.88
C VAL A 78 -5.61 -20.72 -6.22
N SER A 79 -5.85 -19.45 -6.53
CA SER A 79 -7.04 -19.05 -7.27
C SER A 79 -6.69 -18.13 -8.44
N GLN A 80 -7.68 -17.91 -9.31
CA GLN A 80 -7.56 -17.07 -10.49
C GLN A 80 -8.45 -15.84 -10.31
N GLN A 81 -7.86 -14.67 -10.52
CA GLN A 81 -8.59 -13.40 -10.46
C GLN A 81 -8.29 -12.57 -11.71
N VAL A 82 -9.35 -11.98 -12.28
CA VAL A 82 -9.21 -11.00 -13.37
C VAL A 82 -9.03 -9.61 -12.75
N TYR A 83 -7.84 -9.04 -12.90
CA TYR A 83 -7.56 -7.68 -12.43
C TYR A 83 -7.64 -6.67 -13.58
N ARG A 84 -8.75 -5.93 -13.65
CA ARG A 84 -8.91 -4.81 -14.57
C ARG A 84 -8.72 -3.51 -13.82
N LYS A 85 -7.56 -2.88 -14.00
CA LYS A 85 -7.26 -1.58 -13.38
C LYS A 85 -6.65 -0.63 -14.38
N THR A 86 -7.27 0.54 -14.52
CA THR A 86 -6.70 1.63 -15.29
C THR A 86 -5.54 2.28 -14.52
N PHE A 87 -4.62 2.91 -15.23
CA PHE A 87 -3.53 3.65 -14.58
C PHE A 87 -4.06 4.78 -13.68
N THR A 88 -5.13 5.47 -14.08
CA THR A 88 -5.78 6.49 -13.25
C THR A 88 -6.34 5.92 -11.96
N ALA A 89 -6.99 4.74 -12.01
CA ALA A 89 -7.45 4.05 -10.82
C ALA A 89 -6.27 3.62 -9.93
N LEU A 90 -5.17 3.13 -10.52
CA LEU A 90 -3.95 2.85 -9.76
C LEU A 90 -3.41 4.10 -9.05
N CYS A 91 -3.37 5.25 -9.72
CA CYS A 91 -2.91 6.50 -9.11
C CYS A 91 -3.77 6.92 -7.91
N ARG A 92 -5.10 6.78 -8.03
CA ARG A 92 -6.03 7.05 -6.93
C ARG A 92 -5.77 6.11 -5.75
N ASN A 93 -5.71 4.80 -5.99
CA ASN A 93 -5.46 3.81 -4.95
C ASN A 93 -4.11 4.01 -4.24
N ILE A 94 -3.09 4.57 -4.90
CA ILE A 94 -1.83 4.92 -4.25
C ILE A 94 -2.00 6.07 -3.25
N ARG A 95 -2.82 7.07 -3.58
CA ARG A 95 -3.14 8.17 -2.64
C ARG A 95 -4.01 7.68 -1.49
N ASP A 96 -5.03 6.87 -1.78
CA ASP A 96 -5.91 6.29 -0.76
C ASP A 96 -5.11 5.42 0.20
N ALA A 97 -4.18 4.59 -0.31
CA ALA A 97 -3.29 3.79 0.54
C ALA A 97 -2.39 4.66 1.45
N ALA A 98 -1.96 5.85 1.02
CA ALA A 98 -1.21 6.76 1.88
C ALA A 98 -2.09 7.36 2.99
N ALA A 99 -3.35 7.64 2.70
CA ALA A 99 -4.31 8.07 3.72
C ALA A 99 -4.60 6.94 4.72
N ALA A 100 -4.75 5.71 4.23
CA ALA A 100 -4.87 4.51 5.05
C ALA A 100 -3.65 4.32 5.97
N ASP A 101 -2.43 4.49 5.46
CA ASP A 101 -1.21 4.44 6.26
C ASP A 101 -1.17 5.52 7.35
N SER A 102 -1.69 6.71 7.06
CA SER A 102 -1.80 7.79 8.06
C SER A 102 -2.77 7.41 9.19
N LEU A 103 -3.92 6.82 8.85
CA LEU A 103 -4.86 6.29 9.83
C LEU A 103 -4.25 5.14 10.62
N MET A 104 -3.56 4.23 9.94
CA MET A 104 -2.87 3.07 10.53
C MET A 104 -1.86 3.53 11.58
N ALA A 105 -1.03 4.53 11.27
CA ALA A 105 -0.07 5.11 12.22
C ALA A 105 -0.75 5.81 13.41
N ALA A 106 -1.93 6.41 13.21
CA ALA A 106 -2.68 7.06 14.28
C ALA A 106 -3.34 6.05 15.24
N VAL A 107 -3.90 4.96 14.70
CA VAL A 107 -4.58 3.92 15.49
C VAL A 107 -3.58 2.96 16.12
N HIS A 108 -2.49 2.63 15.41
CA HIS A 108 -1.49 1.65 15.82
C HIS A 108 -0.07 2.26 15.75
N PRO A 109 0.35 3.10 16.70
CA PRO A 109 1.64 3.82 16.61
C PRO A 109 2.86 2.92 16.37
N GLY A 110 2.84 1.67 16.87
CA GLY A 110 3.89 0.68 16.66
C GLY A 110 4.08 0.24 15.19
N VAL A 111 3.09 0.47 14.32
CA VAL A 111 3.17 0.12 12.89
C VAL A 111 3.99 1.12 12.08
N ALA A 112 4.21 2.35 12.58
CA ALA A 112 4.74 3.45 11.78
C ALA A 112 6.11 3.13 11.15
N ALA A 113 6.95 2.36 11.87
CA ALA A 113 8.25 1.90 11.37
C ALA A 113 8.14 0.91 10.19
N HIS A 114 7.01 0.22 10.04
CA HIS A 114 6.74 -0.75 8.98
C HIS A 114 6.05 -0.12 7.75
N LEU A 115 5.51 1.09 7.88
CA LEU A 115 4.87 1.81 6.78
C LEU A 115 5.91 2.41 5.82
N PRO A 116 5.55 2.70 4.55
CA PRO A 116 6.46 3.31 3.58
C PRO A 116 7.19 4.56 4.09
N LEU A 117 6.52 5.42 4.86
CA LEU A 117 7.18 6.61 5.43
C LEU A 117 8.27 6.26 6.45
N GLY A 118 8.05 5.24 7.30
CA GLY A 118 9.05 4.72 8.24
C GLY A 118 10.20 3.98 7.55
N GLN A 119 9.95 3.45 6.34
CA GLN A 119 10.92 2.76 5.50
C GLN A 119 11.58 3.66 4.44
N MET A 120 11.44 4.99 4.56
CA MET A 120 11.90 5.91 3.52
C MET A 120 13.41 5.80 3.24
N ASP A 121 14.24 5.44 4.23
CA ASP A 121 15.69 5.32 4.06
C ASP A 121 16.13 4.06 3.30
N SER A 122 15.29 3.03 3.22
CA SER A 122 15.52 1.84 2.39
C SER A 122 15.06 2.03 0.94
N MET A 123 14.39 3.14 0.63
CA MET A 123 13.92 3.43 -0.73
C MET A 123 15.07 3.81 -1.68
N PRO A 124 14.98 3.46 -2.98
CA PRO A 124 15.88 3.98 -3.99
C PRO A 124 15.91 5.51 -4.00
N LEU A 125 17.08 6.11 -4.27
CA LEU A 125 17.31 7.56 -4.16
C LEU A 125 16.25 8.40 -4.86
N GLY A 126 15.87 8.07 -6.09
CA GLY A 126 14.85 8.80 -6.85
C GLY A 126 13.47 8.78 -6.18
N GLN A 127 13.08 7.64 -5.60
CA GLN A 127 11.81 7.51 -4.88
C GLN A 127 11.83 8.31 -3.57
N ARG A 128 12.93 8.18 -2.82
CA ARG A 128 13.15 8.93 -1.59
C ARG A 128 13.11 10.44 -1.83
N LEU A 129 13.80 10.93 -2.86
CA LEU A 129 13.79 12.34 -3.23
C LEU A 129 12.38 12.79 -3.64
N ALA A 130 11.69 12.03 -4.51
CA ALA A 130 10.32 12.34 -4.93
C ALA A 130 9.35 12.43 -3.75
N LEU A 131 9.41 11.48 -2.81
CA LEU A 131 8.59 11.51 -1.60
C LEU A 131 8.91 12.75 -0.75
N ARG A 132 10.19 12.97 -0.41
CA ARG A 132 10.61 14.10 0.43
C ARG A 132 10.25 15.45 -0.17
N THR A 133 10.47 15.65 -1.46
CA THR A 133 10.16 16.92 -2.13
C THR A 133 8.66 17.13 -2.24
N THR A 134 7.89 16.07 -2.54
CA THR A 134 6.43 16.16 -2.59
C THR A 134 5.83 16.50 -1.24
N LEU A 135 6.34 15.90 -0.16
CA LEU A 135 5.92 16.28 1.18
C LEU A 135 6.22 17.76 1.43
N LYS A 136 7.38 18.30 1.05
CA LYS A 136 7.70 19.71 1.30
C LYS A 136 6.95 20.70 0.40
N GLN A 137 6.75 20.35 -0.87
CA GLN A 137 6.27 21.26 -1.91
C GLN A 137 5.25 20.57 -2.84
N PRO A 138 4.08 20.13 -2.31
CA PRO A 138 3.16 19.26 -3.03
C PRO A 138 2.61 19.89 -4.32
N ARG A 139 2.30 21.19 -4.30
CA ARG A 139 1.75 21.91 -5.47
C ARG A 139 2.75 21.99 -6.63
N MET A 140 4.00 22.33 -6.33
CA MET A 140 5.06 22.40 -7.33
C MET A 140 5.36 21.02 -7.91
N CYS A 141 5.50 20.01 -7.05
CA CYS A 141 5.75 18.64 -7.49
C CYS A 141 4.59 18.09 -8.33
N ALA A 142 3.33 18.39 -7.99
CA ALA A 142 2.19 17.95 -8.79
C ALA A 142 2.26 18.49 -10.24
N ALA A 143 2.64 19.76 -10.43
CA ALA A 143 2.83 20.33 -11.76
C ALA A 143 4.00 19.64 -12.51
N LEU A 144 5.13 19.41 -11.83
CA LEU A 144 6.31 18.77 -12.42
C LEU A 144 6.09 17.31 -12.80
N PHE A 145 5.30 16.56 -12.02
CA PHE A 145 5.05 15.13 -12.25
C PHE A 145 3.89 14.85 -13.19
N SER A 146 3.02 15.83 -13.44
CA SER A 146 1.90 15.71 -14.39
C SER A 146 2.29 15.12 -15.77
N PRO A 147 3.32 15.64 -16.49
CA PRO A 147 3.73 15.07 -17.78
C PRO A 147 4.25 13.63 -17.65
N LEU A 148 4.95 13.31 -16.56
CA LEU A 148 5.42 11.95 -16.30
C LEU A 148 4.24 10.99 -16.10
N LEU A 149 3.22 11.39 -15.33
CA LEU A 149 2.01 10.58 -15.13
C LEU A 149 1.25 10.37 -16.44
N ALA A 150 1.14 11.40 -17.28
CA ALA A 150 0.52 11.28 -18.61
C ALA A 150 1.30 10.32 -19.51
N LEU A 151 2.64 10.39 -19.50
CA LEU A 151 3.50 9.49 -20.25
C LEU A 151 3.37 8.03 -19.75
N LEU A 152 3.32 7.81 -18.43
CA LEU A 152 3.12 6.49 -17.84
C LEU A 152 1.74 5.92 -18.17
N ASN A 153 0.70 6.75 -18.20
CA ASN A 153 -0.63 6.33 -18.66
C ASN A 153 -0.60 5.87 -20.12
N LEU A 154 0.07 6.62 -20.99
CA LEU A 154 0.21 6.26 -22.40
C LEU A 154 1.03 4.98 -22.60
N ALA A 155 2.13 4.86 -21.88
CA ALA A 155 2.97 3.65 -21.88
C ALA A 155 2.17 2.43 -21.42
N ALA A 156 1.36 2.57 -20.36
CA ALA A 156 0.49 1.51 -19.87
C ALA A 156 -0.58 1.12 -20.91
N ALA A 157 -1.22 2.09 -21.55
CA ALA A 157 -2.21 1.84 -22.61
C ALA A 157 -1.61 1.13 -23.84
N ARG A 158 -0.32 1.35 -24.12
CA ARG A 158 0.42 0.68 -25.20
C ARG A 158 1.12 -0.61 -24.78
N GLY A 159 0.96 -1.05 -23.53
CA GLY A 159 1.61 -2.26 -23.01
C GLY A 159 3.14 -2.19 -22.97
N TRP A 160 3.72 -0.99 -22.93
CA TRP A 160 5.17 -0.81 -22.89
C TRP A 160 5.74 -1.34 -21.58
N SER A 161 6.73 -2.22 -21.67
CA SER A 161 7.40 -2.79 -20.51
C SER A 161 8.91 -2.81 -20.72
N ALA A 162 9.63 -2.15 -19.81
CA ALA A 162 11.09 -2.07 -19.79
C ALA A 162 11.52 -1.62 -18.38
N ARG A 163 12.78 -1.85 -18.04
CA ARG A 163 13.33 -1.49 -16.71
C ARG A 163 13.21 0.00 -16.41
N ILE A 164 13.33 0.86 -17.42
CA ILE A 164 13.15 2.31 -17.27
C ILE A 164 11.73 2.66 -16.82
N TRP A 165 10.71 2.01 -17.37
CA TRP A 165 9.31 2.25 -17.00
C TRP A 165 9.04 1.86 -15.54
N GLU A 166 9.66 0.79 -15.06
CA GLU A 166 9.56 0.41 -13.65
C GLU A 166 10.18 1.42 -12.70
N HIS A 167 11.35 1.96 -13.07
CA HIS A 167 11.99 3.00 -12.28
C HIS A 167 11.11 4.25 -12.20
N LEU A 168 10.61 4.71 -13.36
CA LEU A 168 9.70 5.85 -13.45
C LEU A 168 8.39 5.61 -12.69
N HIS A 169 7.82 4.40 -12.75
CA HIS A 169 6.66 4.03 -11.94
C HIS A 169 6.95 4.11 -10.44
N GLY A 170 8.11 3.64 -9.98
CA GLY A 170 8.50 3.75 -8.57
C GLY A 170 8.59 5.21 -8.11
N VAL A 171 9.21 6.06 -8.91
CA VAL A 171 9.33 7.51 -8.64
C VAL A 171 7.96 8.19 -8.63
N ALA A 172 7.10 7.89 -9.61
CA ALA A 172 5.74 8.40 -9.66
C ALA A 172 4.87 7.90 -8.49
N ARG A 173 5.01 6.64 -8.08
CA ARG A 173 4.33 6.07 -6.91
C ARG A 173 4.74 6.80 -5.63
N ALA A 174 6.02 7.07 -5.42
CA ALA A 174 6.50 7.80 -4.25
C ALA A 174 5.96 9.24 -4.21
N HIS A 175 5.87 9.91 -5.36
CA HIS A 175 5.21 11.21 -5.47
C HIS A 175 3.71 11.13 -5.13
N LEU A 176 2.96 10.23 -5.77
CA LEU A 176 1.52 10.05 -5.52
C LEU A 176 1.24 9.70 -4.05
N TYR A 177 2.07 8.85 -3.44
CA TYR A 177 2.00 8.53 -2.03
C TYR A 177 2.19 9.78 -1.16
N GLY A 178 3.22 10.59 -1.45
CA GLY A 178 3.45 11.87 -0.77
C GLY A 178 2.29 12.86 -0.90
N LEU A 179 1.61 12.90 -2.06
CA LEU A 179 0.39 13.70 -2.21
C LEU A 179 -0.74 13.16 -1.34
N GLY A 180 -0.96 11.84 -1.31
CA GLY A 180 -1.99 11.23 -0.46
C GLY A 180 -1.75 11.48 1.03
N MET A 181 -0.50 11.46 1.50
CA MET A 181 -0.15 11.83 2.88
C MET A 181 -0.56 13.29 3.21
N ARG A 182 -0.35 14.22 2.26
CA ARG A 182 -0.74 15.62 2.45
C ARG A 182 -2.24 15.83 2.38
N ASP A 183 -2.94 15.08 1.53
CA ASP A 183 -4.41 15.09 1.53
C ASP A 183 -4.96 14.59 2.87
N ALA A 184 -4.38 13.52 3.42
CA ALA A 184 -4.79 12.92 4.68
C ALA A 184 -4.55 13.86 5.87
N GLU A 185 -3.42 14.55 5.90
CA GLU A 185 -3.12 15.60 6.88
C GLU A 185 -4.11 16.76 6.78
N ALA A 186 -4.39 17.26 5.56
CA ALA A 186 -5.36 18.34 5.34
C ALA A 186 -6.78 17.93 5.75
N ALA A 187 -7.13 16.64 5.61
CA ALA A 187 -8.40 16.07 6.06
C ALA A 187 -8.45 15.74 7.56
N GLY A 188 -7.33 15.92 8.29
CA GLY A 188 -7.24 15.64 9.73
C GLY A 188 -7.27 14.15 10.08
N ILE A 189 -6.91 13.27 9.14
CA ILE A 189 -6.85 11.81 9.36
C ILE A 189 -5.70 11.46 10.32
N SER A 190 -4.59 12.20 10.28
CA SER A 190 -3.44 12.02 11.18
C SER A 190 -3.66 12.60 12.59
N SER A 191 -4.64 13.49 12.77
CA SER A 191 -4.83 14.28 14.00
C SER A 191 -6.00 13.81 14.86
N ARG A 192 -6.83 12.85 14.41
CA ARG A 192 -7.86 12.26 15.26
C ARG A 192 -7.22 11.25 16.21
N ARG A 193 -6.57 11.76 17.27
CA ARG A 193 -6.53 11.03 18.54
C ARG A 193 -7.98 10.74 18.90
N THR A 194 -8.37 9.48 18.89
CA THR A 194 -9.66 9.04 19.41
C THR A 194 -9.78 9.52 20.85
N ALA A 195 -10.86 10.26 21.11
CA ALA A 195 -11.40 10.41 22.46
C ALA A 195 -11.84 9.04 23.00
#